data_AF-A0A2S0KHV6-F1
#
_entry.id   AF-A0A2S0KHV6-F1
#
_cell.length_a   1.000
_cell.length_b   1.000
_cell.length_c   1.000
_cell.angle_alpha   90.00
_cell.angle_beta   90.00
_cell.angle_gamma   90.00
#
_symmetry.space_group_name_H-M   'P 1'
#
loop_
_entity.id
_entity.type
_entity.pdbx_description
1 polymer ?
#
loop_
_entity_poly.entity_id
_entity_poly.type
_entity_poly.pdbx_seq_one_letter_code
_entity_poly.pdbx_strand_id
1 'polypeptide(L)'
;MDDERYVELATVTDWEAVTASTYAGSLEILKPAVDALAAGGRSGDGLITFAIDVADAAATAERLRDAGHEVDEAPVWFEDRGVGFLEIFVRDAPSYFPFFITYDPPRAELGKTRAAYRKEHGIEQPLNPGDLVALLIRTPDPASEAHLLGELSGCTVDGTVVRLPGGEVRFEQGAPAGLYGFVVRGVDVPGGEIEIAGVTVRSEPD
;
A
#
# COMPACT_ATOMS: atom_id res chain seq x y z
N MET A 1 4.73 3.69 -20.21
CA MET A 1 3.62 4.15 -19.35
C MET A 1 4.22 4.13 -17.96
N ASP A 2 4.41 5.28 -17.32
CA ASP A 2 4.82 5.27 -15.92
C ASP A 2 3.58 4.89 -15.13
N ASP A 3 3.50 3.62 -14.76
CA ASP A 3 2.50 3.16 -13.81
C ASP A 3 2.71 3.93 -12.50
N GLU A 4 1.66 4.58 -12.03
CA GLU A 4 1.71 5.38 -10.80
C GLU A 4 1.78 4.48 -9.56
N ARG A 5 1.33 3.23 -9.70
CA ARG A 5 1.35 2.15 -8.70
C ARG A 5 2.77 1.60 -8.57
N TYR A 6 3.15 1.28 -7.34
CA TYR A 6 4.45 0.70 -7.04
C TYR A 6 4.37 -0.11 -5.75
N VAL A 7 5.31 -1.03 -5.59
CA VAL A 7 5.55 -1.69 -4.30
C VAL A 7 6.66 -0.93 -3.59
N GLU A 8 6.36 -0.43 -2.40
CA GLU A 8 7.34 0.24 -1.56
C GLU A 8 8.08 -0.78 -0.70
N LEU A 9 9.41 -0.80 -0.82
CA LEU A 9 10.27 -1.60 0.05
C LEU A 9 10.86 -0.67 1.11
N ALA A 10 10.44 -0.86 2.36
CA ALA A 10 10.92 -0.10 3.50
C ALA A 10 11.60 -1.03 4.51
N THR A 11 12.62 -0.51 5.19
CA THR A 11 13.31 -1.24 6.27
C THR A 11 13.54 -0.28 7.42
N VAL A 12 13.09 -0.66 8.61
CA VAL A 12 13.40 0.07 9.84
C VAL A 12 14.60 -0.57 10.50
N THR A 13 15.74 0.12 10.50
CA THR A 13 16.98 -0.34 11.14
C THR A 13 17.25 0.35 12.47
N ASP A 14 16.63 1.51 12.71
CA ASP A 14 16.84 2.34 13.90
C ASP A 14 15.58 3.17 14.20
N TRP A 15 14.88 2.85 15.29
CA TRP A 15 13.68 3.55 15.73
C TRP A 15 13.96 4.94 16.29
N GLU A 16 15.14 5.21 16.84
CA GLU A 16 15.52 6.53 17.32
C GLU A 16 15.66 7.49 16.13
N ALA A 17 16.31 7.05 15.06
CA ALA A 17 16.41 7.79 13.80
C ALA A 17 15.05 8.02 13.14
N VAL A 18 14.16 7.01 13.14
CA VAL A 18 12.79 7.14 12.63
C VAL A 18 12.01 8.22 13.37
N THR A 19 12.10 8.24 14.70
CA THR A 19 11.37 9.19 15.56
C THR A 19 11.81 10.65 15.29
N ALA A 20 13.03 10.85 14.83
CA ALA A 20 13.56 12.16 14.45
C ALA A 20 13.30 12.54 12.98
N SER A 21 12.72 11.64 12.18
CA SER A 21 12.52 11.84 10.74
C SER A 21 11.19 12.52 10.39
N THR A 22 11.06 13.01 9.15
CA THR A 22 9.79 13.54 8.61
C THR A 22 8.67 12.49 8.59
N TYR A 23 9.01 11.19 8.65
CA TYR A 23 8.04 10.09 8.65
C TYR A 23 7.60 9.64 10.04
N ALA A 24 8.06 10.30 11.11
CA ALA A 24 7.85 9.85 12.48
C ALA A 24 6.36 9.62 12.82
N GLY A 25 5.47 10.51 12.37
CA GLY A 25 4.03 10.40 12.61
C GLY A 25 3.44 9.11 12.02
N SER A 26 3.64 8.89 10.73
CA SER A 26 3.16 7.70 10.02
C SER A 26 3.75 6.40 10.57
N LEU A 27 5.05 6.40 10.86
CA LEU A 27 5.74 5.21 11.33
C LEU A 27 5.40 4.86 12.78
N GLU A 28 5.07 5.84 13.62
CA GLU A 28 4.55 5.57 14.97
C GLU A 28 3.19 4.86 14.91
N ILE A 29 2.32 5.25 13.96
CA ILE A 29 1.02 4.60 13.74
C ILE A 29 1.21 3.13 13.29
N LEU A 30 2.17 2.89 12.39
CA LEU A 30 2.49 1.57 11.83
C LEU A 30 3.36 0.70 12.74
N LYS A 31 3.99 1.28 13.77
CA LYS A 31 4.94 0.60 14.66
C LYS A 31 4.43 -0.73 15.22
N PRO A 32 3.16 -0.87 15.69
CA PRO A 32 2.68 -2.15 16.19
C PRO A 32 2.71 -3.26 15.13
N ALA A 33 2.43 -2.93 13.86
CA ALA A 33 2.44 -3.90 12.77
C ALA A 33 3.88 -4.28 12.37
N VAL A 34 4.82 -3.32 12.38
CA VAL A 34 6.26 -3.57 12.19
C VAL A 34 6.79 -4.50 13.31
N ASP A 35 6.47 -4.19 14.56
CA ASP A 35 6.91 -4.98 15.71
C ASP A 35 6.31 -6.41 15.69
N ALA A 36 5.05 -6.56 15.25
CA ALA A 36 4.43 -7.87 15.06
C ALA A 36 5.11 -8.70 13.97
N LEU A 37 5.52 -8.08 12.85
CA LEU A 37 6.25 -8.73 11.78
C LEU A 37 7.62 -9.24 12.27
N ALA A 38 8.32 -8.42 13.06
CA ALA A 38 9.59 -8.80 13.68
C ALA A 38 9.44 -9.96 14.69
N ALA A 39 8.36 -9.97 15.47
CA ALA A 39 8.09 -11.02 16.45
C ALA A 39 7.57 -12.34 15.86
N GLY A 40 6.94 -12.30 14.67
CA GLY A 40 6.24 -13.41 14.03
C GLY A 40 7.10 -14.55 13.47
N GLY A 41 8.43 -14.46 13.58
CA GLY A 41 9.33 -15.58 13.28
C GLY A 41 9.40 -15.96 11.81
N ARG A 42 9.86 -15.04 10.96
CA ARG A 42 10.47 -15.25 9.62
C ARG A 42 11.18 -13.93 9.27
N SER A 43 12.48 -13.84 9.58
CA SER A 43 13.39 -12.70 9.29
C SER A 43 12.95 -11.24 9.61
N GLY A 44 11.73 -11.00 10.08
CA GLY A 44 11.13 -9.66 10.17
C GLY A 44 10.63 -9.13 8.82
N ASP A 45 10.52 -9.98 7.79
CA ASP A 45 10.17 -9.58 6.43
C ASP A 45 8.72 -9.93 6.09
N GLY A 46 8.06 -9.06 5.31
CA GLY A 46 6.71 -9.27 4.80
C GLY A 46 5.98 -7.97 4.49
N LEU A 47 4.73 -8.08 4.04
CA LEU A 47 3.87 -6.94 3.78
C LEU A 47 3.15 -6.50 5.07
N ILE A 48 2.99 -5.19 5.22
CA ILE A 48 2.36 -4.60 6.41
C ILE A 48 0.99 -4.04 6.06
N THR A 49 0.93 -3.14 5.07
CA THR A 49 -0.28 -2.44 4.62
C THR A 49 -0.06 -1.98 3.17
N PHE A 50 -1.02 -1.27 2.59
CA PHE A 50 -0.95 -0.66 1.28
C PHE A 50 -1.58 0.74 1.31
N ALA A 51 -1.30 1.57 0.30
CA ALA A 51 -1.85 2.91 0.19
C ALA A 51 -2.91 2.97 -0.92
N ILE A 52 -3.98 3.72 -0.70
CA ILE A 52 -4.93 4.12 -1.74
C ILE A 52 -4.75 5.61 -2.02
N ASP A 53 -4.30 5.95 -3.23
CA ASP A 53 -4.23 7.33 -3.70
C ASP A 53 -5.65 7.89 -3.89
N VAL A 54 -5.94 8.99 -3.21
CA VAL A 54 -7.23 9.68 -3.25
C VAL A 54 -7.04 11.13 -3.67
N ALA A 55 -8.06 11.69 -4.31
CA ALA A 55 -8.00 13.07 -4.77
C ALA A 55 -7.86 14.09 -3.63
N ASP A 56 -8.45 13.78 -2.46
CA ASP A 56 -8.41 14.64 -1.27
C ASP A 56 -8.46 13.77 0.01
N ALA A 57 -7.31 13.63 0.64
CA ALA A 57 -7.12 12.90 1.89
C ALA A 57 -7.86 13.56 3.06
N ALA A 58 -7.91 14.90 3.13
CA ALA A 58 -8.61 15.59 4.21
C ALA A 58 -10.12 15.37 4.12
N ALA A 59 -10.70 15.49 2.92
CA ALA A 59 -12.11 15.17 2.69
C ALA A 59 -12.42 13.68 2.96
N THR A 60 -11.46 12.80 2.68
CA THR A 60 -11.57 11.36 3.01
C THR A 60 -11.61 11.14 4.53
N ALA A 61 -10.76 11.84 5.28
CA ALA A 61 -10.75 11.79 6.75
C ALA A 61 -12.07 12.29 7.35
N GLU A 62 -12.60 13.42 6.86
CA GLU A 62 -13.90 13.96 7.27
C GLU A 62 -15.02 12.94 7.05
N ARG A 63 -15.11 12.36 5.84
CA ARG A 63 -16.12 11.33 5.52
C ARG A 63 -16.03 10.13 6.46
N LEU A 64 -14.81 9.65 6.76
CA LEU A 64 -14.60 8.50 7.63
C LEU A 64 -15.00 8.80 9.08
N ARG A 65 -14.67 10.00 9.60
CA ARG A 65 -15.10 10.45 10.93
C ARG A 65 -16.62 10.59 11.01
N ASP A 66 -17.25 11.14 9.98
CA ASP A 66 -18.71 11.27 9.91
C ASP A 66 -19.41 9.90 9.89
N ALA A 67 -18.75 8.87 9.36
CA ALA A 67 -19.19 7.48 9.42
C ALA A 67 -18.90 6.79 10.77
N GLY A 68 -18.20 7.46 11.68
CA GLY A 68 -17.92 6.97 13.04
C GLY A 68 -16.57 6.28 13.23
N HIS A 69 -15.67 6.35 12.24
CA HIS A 69 -14.33 5.75 12.33
C HIS A 69 -13.33 6.60 13.11
N GLU A 70 -12.33 5.94 13.69
CA GLU A 70 -11.19 6.57 14.34
C GLU A 70 -10.10 6.84 13.30
N VAL A 71 -9.74 8.11 13.11
CA VAL A 71 -8.87 8.54 12.00
C VAL A 71 -7.71 9.40 12.49
N ASP A 72 -6.49 8.94 12.19
CA ASP A 72 -5.24 9.71 12.37
C ASP A 72 -4.79 10.35 11.06
N GLU A 73 -4.35 11.60 11.14
CA GLU A 73 -3.74 12.34 10.03
C GLU A 73 -2.24 12.45 10.24
N ALA A 74 -1.45 12.05 9.23
CA ALA A 74 0.00 12.14 9.24
C ALA A 74 0.48 12.96 8.03
N PRO A 75 0.63 14.28 8.17
CA PRO A 75 1.22 15.11 7.12
C PRO A 75 2.74 14.91 7.06
N VAL A 76 3.27 14.76 5.84
CA VAL A 76 4.70 14.65 5.57
C VAL A 76 5.09 15.70 4.54
N TRP A 77 6.11 16.50 4.85
CA TRP A 77 6.57 17.57 3.97
C TRP A 77 8.10 17.65 3.89
N PHE A 78 8.63 17.67 2.67
CA PHE A 78 10.06 17.79 2.38
C PHE A 78 10.37 19.19 1.87
N GLU A 79 10.73 20.09 2.80
CA GLU A 79 11.02 21.50 2.49
C GLU A 79 12.09 21.70 1.42
N ASP A 80 13.12 20.85 1.39
CA ASP A 80 14.21 20.89 0.42
C ASP A 80 13.79 20.55 -1.01
N ARG A 81 12.65 19.84 -1.15
CA ARG A 81 12.13 19.35 -2.43
C ARG A 81 10.83 20.04 -2.84
N GLY A 82 10.17 20.74 -1.92
CA GLY A 82 8.86 21.33 -2.15
C GLY A 82 7.82 20.27 -2.53
N VAL A 83 7.90 19.09 -1.91
CA VAL A 83 6.96 17.99 -2.12
C VAL A 83 6.53 17.41 -0.78
N GLY A 84 5.33 16.85 -0.73
CA GLY A 84 4.83 16.16 0.44
C GLY A 84 3.59 15.35 0.14
N PHE A 85 2.98 14.85 1.20
CA PHE A 85 1.74 14.10 1.14
C PHE A 85 1.04 14.11 2.48
N LEU A 86 -0.27 13.87 2.46
CA LEU A 86 -1.09 13.65 3.64
C LEU A 86 -1.55 12.21 3.66
N GLU A 87 -1.26 11.49 4.74
CA GLU A 87 -1.71 10.12 4.98
C GLU A 87 -2.82 10.08 6.03
N ILE A 88 -3.82 9.24 5.79
CA ILE A 88 -5.01 9.06 6.62
C ILE A 88 -5.11 7.60 7.03
N PHE A 89 -4.95 7.34 8.32
CA PHE A 89 -4.99 5.99 8.88
C PHE A 89 -6.31 5.74 9.61
N VAL A 90 -6.92 4.58 9.38
CA VAL A 90 -8.13 4.14 10.09
C VAL A 90 -7.72 3.20 11.23
N ARG A 91 -7.98 3.61 12.47
CA ARG A 91 -7.46 2.94 13.69
C ARG A 91 -8.33 1.80 14.17
N ASP A 92 -9.61 1.82 13.83
CA ASP A 92 -10.60 0.80 14.14
C ASP A 92 -10.76 -0.25 13.02
N ALA A 93 -9.83 -0.28 12.05
CA ALA A 93 -9.74 -1.29 11.00
C ALA A 93 -8.55 -2.26 11.24
N PRO A 94 -8.51 -3.44 10.60
CA PRO A 94 -7.35 -4.33 10.67
C PRO A 94 -6.06 -3.63 10.23
N SER A 95 -4.92 -3.87 10.89
CA SER A 95 -3.69 -3.12 10.63
C SER A 95 -3.10 -3.28 9.22
N TYR A 96 -3.56 -4.29 8.47
CA TYR A 96 -3.19 -4.53 7.07
C TYR A 96 -4.16 -3.92 6.06
N PHE A 97 -5.22 -3.25 6.53
CA PHE A 97 -6.07 -2.39 5.71
C PHE A 97 -5.31 -1.12 5.33
N PRO A 98 -5.76 -0.42 4.27
CA PRO A 98 -5.00 0.66 3.71
C PRO A 98 -5.06 1.92 4.56
N PHE A 99 -4.07 2.78 4.33
CA PHE A 99 -4.20 4.21 4.57
C PHE A 99 -4.50 4.92 3.24
N PHE A 100 -5.12 6.09 3.33
CA PHE A 100 -5.40 6.93 2.16
C PHE A 100 -4.36 8.01 2.06
N ILE A 101 -3.91 8.32 0.84
CA ILE A 101 -2.84 9.29 0.60
C ILE A 101 -3.21 10.28 -0.49
N THR A 102 -2.83 11.55 -0.31
CA THR A 102 -2.82 12.56 -1.38
C THR A 102 -1.45 13.20 -1.44
N TYR A 103 -0.90 13.35 -2.65
CA TYR A 103 0.42 13.95 -2.88
C TYR A 103 0.31 15.41 -3.31
N ASP A 104 1.28 16.22 -2.90
CA ASP A 104 1.50 17.57 -3.38
C ASP A 104 2.96 17.74 -3.84
N PRO A 105 3.24 17.94 -5.15
CA PRO A 105 2.29 17.95 -6.26
C PRO A 105 1.70 16.55 -6.51
N PRO A 106 0.59 16.44 -7.27
CA PRO A 106 -0.09 15.17 -7.53
C PRO A 106 0.84 14.08 -8.06
N ARG A 107 0.50 12.83 -7.77
CA ARG A 107 1.31 11.65 -8.08
C ARG A 107 1.77 11.58 -9.54
N ALA A 108 0.87 11.89 -10.47
CA ALA A 108 1.13 11.95 -11.90
C ALA A 108 2.26 12.94 -12.27
N GLU A 109 2.33 14.08 -11.59
CA GLU A 109 3.36 15.09 -11.80
C GLU A 109 4.71 14.64 -11.24
N LEU A 110 4.71 14.05 -10.04
CA LEU A 110 5.91 13.40 -9.48
C LEU A 110 6.42 12.27 -10.39
N GLY A 111 5.51 11.54 -11.05
CA GLY A 111 5.82 10.56 -12.09
C GLY A 111 6.63 11.18 -13.24
N LYS A 112 6.10 12.27 -13.84
CA LYS A 112 6.77 13.00 -14.93
C LYS A 112 8.16 13.50 -14.54
N THR A 113 8.32 14.06 -13.35
CA THR A 113 9.62 14.54 -12.86
C THR A 113 10.63 13.41 -12.71
N ARG A 114 10.21 12.25 -12.18
CA ARG A 114 11.09 11.06 -12.09
C ARG A 114 11.43 10.48 -13.46
N ALA A 115 10.48 10.48 -14.40
CA ALA A 115 10.74 10.05 -15.78
C ALA A 115 11.81 10.92 -16.45
N ALA A 116 11.70 12.24 -16.29
CA ALA A 116 12.67 13.19 -16.82
C ALA A 116 14.06 12.97 -16.20
N TYR A 117 14.14 12.81 -14.88
CA TYR A 117 15.38 12.50 -14.18
C TYR A 117 16.03 11.21 -14.69
N ARG A 118 15.26 10.12 -14.81
CA ARG A 118 15.79 8.85 -15.35
C ARG A 118 16.37 9.03 -16.75
N LYS A 119 15.66 9.75 -17.62
CA LYS A 119 16.11 10.02 -18.99
C LYS A 119 17.40 10.85 -19.02
N GLU A 120 17.50 11.88 -18.18
CA GLU A 120 18.69 12.73 -18.08
C GLU A 120 19.92 11.93 -17.59
N HIS A 121 19.70 11.00 -16.67
CA HIS A 121 20.77 10.21 -16.06
C HIS A 121 21.00 8.84 -16.70
N GLY A 122 20.35 8.54 -17.83
CA GLY A 122 20.51 7.26 -18.53
C GLY A 122 20.09 6.04 -17.71
N ILE A 123 19.14 6.20 -16.79
CA ILE A 123 18.61 5.12 -15.96
C ILE A 123 17.58 4.35 -16.78
N GLU A 124 17.95 3.14 -17.21
CA GLU A 124 17.06 2.26 -17.97
C GLU A 124 15.95 1.68 -17.08
N GLN A 125 14.71 1.66 -17.61
CA GLN A 125 13.63 0.89 -17.00
C GLN A 125 13.67 -0.56 -17.49
N PRO A 126 13.18 -1.53 -16.69
CA PRO A 126 12.97 -2.88 -17.17
C PRO A 126 12.09 -2.87 -18.43
N LEU A 127 12.45 -3.67 -19.44
CA LEU A 127 11.70 -3.78 -20.70
C LEU A 127 10.24 -4.23 -20.48
N ASN A 128 9.96 -4.92 -19.39
CA ASN A 128 8.64 -5.34 -18.98
C ASN A 128 8.55 -5.32 -17.45
N PRO A 129 8.09 -4.21 -16.84
CA PRO A 129 8.03 -4.08 -15.39
C PRO A 129 6.93 -4.93 -14.74
N GLY A 130 6.08 -5.58 -15.53
CA GLY A 130 4.84 -6.19 -15.06
C GLY A 130 3.76 -5.14 -14.73
N ASP A 131 2.51 -5.58 -14.69
CA ASP A 131 1.35 -4.77 -14.32
C ASP A 131 0.78 -5.29 -12.99
N LEU A 132 0.74 -4.47 -11.94
CA LEU A 132 0.23 -4.85 -10.62
C LEU A 132 -1.29 -4.95 -10.64
N VAL A 133 -1.84 -6.16 -10.78
CA VAL A 133 -3.28 -6.36 -10.97
C VAL A 133 -4.04 -6.40 -9.66
N ALA A 134 -3.50 -7.10 -8.65
CA ALA A 134 -4.22 -7.33 -7.41
C ALA A 134 -3.31 -7.36 -6.18
N LEU A 135 -3.84 -6.90 -5.05
CA LEU A 135 -3.32 -7.17 -3.72
C LEU A 135 -4.08 -8.36 -3.12
N LEU A 136 -3.39 -9.19 -2.34
CA LEU A 136 -3.93 -10.43 -1.80
C LEU A 136 -3.96 -10.37 -0.26
N ILE A 137 -5.17 -10.48 0.30
CA ILE A 137 -5.41 -10.52 1.73
C ILE A 137 -5.95 -11.90 2.11
N ARG A 138 -5.39 -12.51 3.15
CA ARG A 138 -5.96 -13.70 3.80
C ARG A 138 -6.74 -13.28 5.03
N THR A 139 -7.88 -13.89 5.27
CA THR A 139 -8.71 -13.66 6.46
C THR A 139 -9.61 -14.86 6.75
N PRO A 140 -10.04 -15.11 8.00
CA PRO A 140 -11.09 -16.10 8.28
C PRO A 140 -12.44 -15.78 7.63
N ASP A 141 -12.74 -14.51 7.32
CA ASP A 141 -14.02 -14.08 6.73
C ASP A 141 -13.84 -13.09 5.55
N PRO A 142 -13.54 -13.62 4.34
CA PRO A 142 -13.24 -12.80 3.17
C PRO A 142 -14.34 -11.85 2.72
N ALA A 143 -15.60 -12.26 2.82
CA ALA A 143 -16.72 -11.47 2.33
C ALA A 143 -16.99 -10.26 3.23
N SER A 144 -16.94 -10.47 4.56
CA SER A 144 -17.13 -9.40 5.53
C SER A 144 -16.00 -8.36 5.46
N GLU A 145 -14.74 -8.79 5.32
CA GLU A 145 -13.62 -7.84 5.20
C GLU A 145 -13.60 -7.12 3.84
N ALA A 146 -13.98 -7.78 2.76
CA ALA A 146 -14.16 -7.11 1.47
C ALA A 146 -15.24 -6.03 1.53
N HIS A 147 -16.34 -6.31 2.25
CA HIS A 147 -17.40 -5.32 2.47
C HIS A 147 -16.88 -4.12 3.28
N LEU A 148 -16.19 -4.36 4.39
CA LEU A 148 -15.59 -3.32 5.21
C LEU A 148 -14.61 -2.45 4.41
N LEU A 149 -13.72 -3.07 3.63
CA LEU A 149 -12.79 -2.30 2.78
C LEU A 149 -13.54 -1.50 1.72
N GLY A 150 -14.62 -2.04 1.14
CA GLY A 150 -15.50 -1.31 0.22
C GLY A 150 -16.13 -0.07 0.84
N GLU A 151 -16.64 -0.19 2.08
CA GLU A 151 -17.20 0.95 2.83
C GLU A 151 -16.13 2.01 3.13
N LEU A 152 -14.97 1.59 3.62
CA LEU A 152 -13.85 2.47 3.95
C LEU A 152 -13.32 3.20 2.71
N SER A 153 -13.19 2.51 1.58
CA SER A 153 -12.64 3.08 0.35
C SER A 153 -13.68 3.76 -0.55
N GLY A 154 -14.97 3.52 -0.34
CA GLY A 154 -16.04 3.91 -1.27
C GLY A 154 -16.01 3.15 -2.60
N CYS A 155 -15.28 2.03 -2.67
CA CYS A 155 -15.11 1.24 -3.88
C CYS A 155 -16.15 0.12 -4.01
N THR A 156 -16.38 -0.34 -5.24
CA THR A 156 -17.31 -1.44 -5.54
C THR A 156 -16.78 -2.77 -5.01
N VAL A 157 -17.68 -3.58 -4.44
CA VAL A 157 -17.39 -4.93 -3.94
C VAL A 157 -18.10 -5.99 -4.77
N ASP A 158 -17.33 -6.94 -5.31
CA ASP A 158 -17.80 -8.11 -6.05
C ASP A 158 -17.48 -9.38 -5.25
N GLY A 159 -18.36 -9.75 -4.32
CA GLY A 159 -18.14 -10.92 -3.45
C GLY A 159 -16.97 -10.69 -2.49
N THR A 160 -15.82 -11.30 -2.78
CA THR A 160 -14.58 -11.18 -1.98
C THR A 160 -13.52 -10.30 -2.65
N VAL A 161 -13.92 -9.50 -3.63
CA VAL A 161 -13.04 -8.63 -4.41
C VAL A 161 -13.48 -7.18 -4.27
N VAL A 162 -12.55 -6.27 -3.95
CA VAL A 162 -12.78 -4.83 -3.94
C VAL A 162 -12.10 -4.20 -5.17
N ARG A 163 -12.87 -3.47 -5.97
CA ARG A 163 -12.41 -2.84 -7.22
C ARG A 163 -11.79 -1.47 -6.95
N LEU A 164 -10.47 -1.38 -7.03
CA LEU A 164 -9.75 -0.11 -6.89
C LEU A 164 -9.56 0.57 -8.26
N PRO A 165 -9.34 1.89 -8.31
CA PRO A 165 -8.84 2.53 -9.51
C PRO A 165 -7.50 1.90 -9.94
N GLY A 166 -7.50 1.21 -11.08
CA GLY A 166 -6.31 0.57 -11.64
C GLY A 166 -6.03 -0.86 -11.17
N GLY A 167 -6.74 -1.41 -10.18
CA GLY A 167 -6.47 -2.78 -9.71
C GLY A 167 -7.57 -3.32 -8.80
N GLU A 168 -7.25 -4.33 -8.01
CA GLU A 168 -8.20 -4.89 -7.06
C GLU A 168 -7.54 -5.41 -5.79
N VAL A 169 -8.34 -5.59 -4.74
CA VAL A 169 -7.95 -6.32 -3.53
C VAL A 169 -8.78 -7.59 -3.49
N ARG A 170 -8.11 -8.74 -3.42
CA ARG A 170 -8.74 -10.05 -3.36
C ARG A 170 -8.59 -10.61 -1.96
N PHE A 171 -9.72 -10.94 -1.36
CA PHE A 171 -9.79 -11.58 -0.06
C PHE A 171 -9.94 -13.09 -0.25
N GLU A 172 -9.09 -13.85 0.44
CA GLU A 172 -9.05 -15.30 0.41
C GLU A 172 -9.20 -15.86 1.83
N GLN A 173 -9.90 -16.99 1.96
CA GLN A 173 -10.04 -17.61 3.26
C GLN A 173 -8.69 -18.19 3.70
N GLY A 174 -8.18 -17.79 4.88
CA GLY A 174 -6.89 -18.27 5.35
C GLY A 174 -6.43 -17.71 6.69
N ALA A 175 -5.30 -18.23 7.16
CA ALA A 175 -4.60 -17.76 8.36
C ALA A 175 -3.06 -17.81 8.14
N PRO A 176 -2.27 -16.96 8.82
CA PRO A 176 -2.73 -15.82 9.61
C PRO A 176 -3.42 -14.77 8.74
N ALA A 177 -4.30 -13.96 9.34
CA ALA A 177 -4.96 -12.89 8.62
C ALA A 177 -3.95 -11.78 8.30
N GLY A 178 -3.99 -11.23 7.09
CA GLY A 178 -3.05 -10.20 6.66
C GLY A 178 -2.90 -10.05 5.15
N LEU A 179 -2.36 -8.89 4.76
CA LEU A 179 -1.79 -8.68 3.44
C LEU A 179 -0.57 -9.60 3.28
N TYR A 180 -0.62 -10.51 2.29
CA TYR A 180 0.40 -11.56 2.16
C TYR A 180 1.05 -11.60 0.78
N GLY A 181 0.46 -10.95 -0.21
CA GLY A 181 0.96 -11.04 -1.57
C GLY A 181 0.31 -10.10 -2.56
N PHE A 182 0.72 -10.24 -3.81
CA PHE A 182 0.16 -9.51 -4.93
C PHE A 182 0.26 -10.31 -6.24
N VAL A 183 -0.50 -9.87 -7.23
CA VAL A 183 -0.58 -10.46 -8.57
C VAL A 183 0.00 -9.49 -9.58
N VAL A 184 0.92 -9.98 -10.41
CA VAL A 184 1.51 -9.23 -11.52
C VAL A 184 1.15 -9.88 -12.85
N ARG A 185 0.68 -9.09 -13.80
CA ARG A 185 0.49 -9.50 -15.20
C ARG A 185 1.76 -9.21 -16.00
N GLY A 186 2.04 -10.01 -17.02
CA GLY A 186 3.16 -9.77 -17.95
C GLY A 186 4.52 -10.19 -17.40
N VAL A 187 4.59 -10.82 -16.22
CA VAL A 187 5.83 -11.39 -15.65
C VAL A 187 5.71 -12.91 -15.63
N ASP A 188 6.73 -13.60 -16.15
CA ASP A 188 6.81 -15.06 -16.06
C ASP A 188 7.30 -15.45 -14.66
N VAL A 189 6.36 -15.94 -13.83
CA VAL A 189 6.68 -16.53 -12.53
C VAL A 189 6.65 -18.06 -12.70
N PRO A 190 7.79 -18.77 -12.55
CA PRO A 190 7.83 -20.21 -12.70
C PRO A 190 6.84 -20.92 -11.77
N GLY A 191 5.90 -21.68 -12.35
CA GLY A 191 4.86 -22.37 -11.59
C GLY A 191 3.66 -21.50 -11.19
N GLY A 192 3.61 -20.24 -11.64
CA GLY A 192 2.51 -19.30 -11.42
C GLY A 192 2.54 -18.55 -10.08
N GLU A 193 3.38 -18.99 -9.14
CA GLU A 193 3.51 -18.41 -7.80
C GLU A 193 4.95 -18.59 -7.26
N ILE A 194 5.47 -17.57 -6.58
CA ILE A 194 6.75 -17.61 -5.86
C ILE A 194 6.63 -16.86 -4.52
N GLU A 195 7.33 -17.35 -3.47
CA GLU A 195 7.48 -16.62 -2.21
C GLU A 195 8.86 -15.93 -2.16
N ILE A 196 8.88 -14.62 -1.91
CA ILE A 196 10.09 -13.80 -1.79
C ILE A 196 9.96 -12.95 -0.53
N ALA A 197 10.88 -13.11 0.43
CA ALA A 197 10.90 -12.32 1.68
C ALA A 197 9.54 -12.29 2.42
N GLY A 198 8.87 -13.44 2.53
CA GLY A 198 7.56 -13.56 3.17
C GLY A 198 6.37 -13.06 2.34
N VAL A 199 6.60 -12.65 1.08
CA VAL A 199 5.58 -12.13 0.17
C VAL A 199 5.30 -13.13 -0.94
N THR A 200 4.03 -13.46 -1.15
CA THR A 200 3.58 -14.27 -2.29
C THR A 200 3.42 -13.39 -3.53
N VAL A 201 4.12 -13.71 -4.61
CA VAL A 201 3.98 -13.09 -5.92
C VAL A 201 3.36 -14.09 -6.88
N ARG A 202 2.19 -13.77 -7.44
CA ARG A 202 1.52 -14.58 -8.46
C ARG A 202 1.60 -13.92 -9.82
N SER A 203 1.72 -14.72 -10.87
CA SER A 203 1.59 -14.23 -12.24
C SER A 203 0.19 -14.51 -12.79
N GLU A 204 -0.38 -13.57 -13.53
CA GLU A 204 -1.54 -13.82 -14.40
C GLU A 204 -1.16 -13.64 -15.87
N PRO A 205 -1.76 -14.45 -16.78
CA PRO A 205 -1.59 -14.25 -18.21
C PRO A 205 -2.21 -12.91 -18.65
N ASP A 206 -1.72 -12.42 -19.80
CA ASP A 206 -2.28 -11.26 -20.50
C ASP A 206 -3.70 -11.52 -21.04
#